data_AF-A0A351VIE1-F1
#
_entry.id   AF-A0A351VIE1-F1
#
_cell.length_a   1.000
_cell.length_b   1.000
_cell.length_c   1.000
_cell.angle_alpha   90.00
_cell.angle_beta   90.00
_cell.angle_gamma   90.00
#
_symmetry.space_group_name_H-M   'P 1'
#
loop_
_entity.id
_entity.type
_entity.pdbx_description
1 polymer ?
#
loop_
_entity_poly.entity_id
_entity_poly.type
_entity_poly.pdbx_seq_one_letter_code
_entity_poly.pdbx_strand_id
1 'polypeptide(L)'
;MADSMQAGTSGFSRLIWDGNSNNTIDYTMPLIDFTQGGINSAIAIRILFNDMPGKITLNFGDGTVNNNYTLTAPDYSNPFPIDIIIPFSAWTGVDFTQIRGGGMLVDLLQSEDLLIDFVAAVNPVPEPGTLALLGVGMLCLAVYGKRRINNAENQGMCT
;
A
#
# COMPACT_ATOMS: atom_id res chain seq x y z
N MET A 1 -6.25 -18.81 -32.70
CA MET A 1 -7.63 -18.44 -32.30
C MET A 1 -7.48 -17.40 -31.21
N ALA A 2 -7.77 -16.14 -31.52
CA ALA A 2 -7.88 -15.10 -30.50
C ALA A 2 -9.26 -15.23 -29.87
N ASP A 3 -9.28 -15.55 -28.58
CA ASP A 3 -10.50 -15.58 -27.79
C ASP A 3 -10.89 -14.12 -27.52
N SER A 4 -11.98 -13.66 -28.15
CA SER A 4 -12.52 -12.33 -27.89
C SER A 4 -13.26 -12.39 -26.57
N MET A 5 -12.59 -11.98 -25.48
CA MET A 5 -13.25 -11.83 -24.18
C MET A 5 -14.42 -10.86 -24.34
N GLN A 6 -15.62 -11.37 -24.13
CA GLN A 6 -16.88 -10.65 -24.26
C GLN A 6 -16.97 -9.63 -23.11
N ALA A 7 -17.18 -8.35 -23.42
CA ALA A 7 -17.37 -7.31 -22.41
C ALA A 7 -18.67 -7.58 -21.64
N GLY A 8 -18.56 -7.94 -20.35
CA GLY A 8 -19.72 -8.23 -19.49
C GLY A 8 -19.56 -9.38 -18.48
N THR A 9 -18.35 -9.89 -18.23
CA THR A 9 -18.10 -10.93 -17.21
C THR A 9 -17.10 -10.41 -16.17
N SER A 10 -17.39 -10.59 -14.88
CA SER A 10 -16.41 -10.38 -13.80
C SER A 10 -15.22 -11.32 -14.02
N GLY A 11 -14.02 -10.83 -13.74
CA GLY A 11 -12.77 -11.54 -14.00
C GLY A 11 -11.94 -11.61 -12.74
N PHE A 12 -11.24 -12.72 -12.56
CA PHE A 12 -10.15 -12.77 -11.59
C PHE A 12 -8.83 -13.04 -12.31
N SER A 13 -7.78 -12.40 -11.83
CA SER A 13 -6.41 -12.70 -12.22
C SER A 13 -5.68 -13.27 -11.01
N ARG A 14 -4.87 -14.30 -11.23
CA ARG A 14 -4.07 -14.92 -10.17
C ARG A 14 -2.63 -15.02 -10.60
N LEU A 15 -1.74 -14.58 -9.71
CA LEU A 15 -0.31 -14.76 -9.81
C LEU A 15 0.17 -15.57 -8.60
N ILE A 16 1.02 -16.57 -8.83
CA ILE A 16 1.57 -17.44 -7.78
C ILE A 16 3.10 -17.37 -7.88
N TRP A 17 3.75 -17.20 -6.73
CA TRP A 17 5.19 -17.20 -6.54
C TRP A 17 5.57 -18.32 -5.57
N ASP A 18 5.63 -19.55 -6.07
CA ASP A 18 5.93 -20.75 -5.29
C ASP A 18 6.85 -21.73 -6.04
N GLY A 19 7.44 -21.29 -7.16
CA GLY A 19 8.40 -22.04 -7.95
C GLY A 19 7.86 -23.29 -8.64
N ASN A 20 6.54 -23.53 -8.59
CA ASN A 20 5.90 -24.67 -9.21
C ASN A 20 5.00 -24.24 -10.38
N SER A 21 4.63 -25.20 -11.22
CA SER A 21 3.74 -24.98 -12.37
C SER A 21 2.33 -25.52 -12.11
N ASN A 22 1.82 -25.35 -10.90
CA ASN A 22 0.49 -25.81 -10.50
C ASN A 22 -0.37 -24.64 -9.99
N ASN A 23 -1.66 -24.87 -9.72
CA ASN A 23 -2.62 -23.82 -9.33
C ASN A 23 -2.79 -23.64 -7.81
N THR A 24 -1.89 -24.21 -7.01
CA THR A 24 -1.93 -24.22 -5.54
C THR A 24 -0.62 -23.65 -5.02
N ILE A 25 -0.69 -22.76 -4.02
CA ILE A 25 0.53 -22.20 -3.43
C ILE A 25 1.23 -23.31 -2.63
N ASP A 26 2.44 -23.64 -3.04
CA ASP A 26 3.36 -24.48 -2.29
C ASP A 26 4.17 -23.64 -1.30
N TYR A 27 4.16 -24.04 -0.02
CA TYR A 27 4.96 -23.40 1.04
C TYR A 27 6.13 -24.27 1.47
N THR A 28 6.59 -25.20 0.62
CA THR A 28 7.75 -26.07 0.90
C THR A 28 9.04 -25.63 0.22
N MET A 29 9.01 -24.54 -0.56
CA MET A 29 10.21 -23.99 -1.21
C MET A 29 11.32 -23.62 -0.21
N PRO A 30 12.57 -23.46 -0.71
CA PRO A 30 13.63 -22.79 0.04
C PRO A 30 13.19 -21.43 0.58
N LEU A 31 13.76 -21.06 1.73
CA LEU A 31 13.40 -19.84 2.44
C LEU A 31 13.89 -18.61 1.68
N ILE A 32 13.05 -17.59 1.63
CA ILE A 32 13.37 -16.26 1.13
C ILE A 32 13.13 -15.26 2.27
N ASP A 33 14.18 -14.50 2.61
CA ASP A 33 14.08 -13.42 3.59
C ASP A 33 13.60 -12.13 2.91
N PHE A 34 12.32 -11.79 3.09
CA PHE A 34 11.74 -10.56 2.55
C PHE A 34 12.18 -9.32 3.36
N THR A 35 12.62 -9.51 4.61
CA THR A 35 13.11 -8.41 5.45
C THR A 35 14.50 -7.95 5.03
N GLN A 36 15.26 -8.76 4.28
CA GLN A 36 16.66 -8.49 3.94
C GLN A 36 17.51 -8.17 5.18
N GLY A 37 17.41 -9.00 6.22
CA GLY A 37 18.08 -8.76 7.51
C GLY A 37 17.50 -7.59 8.31
N GLY A 38 16.20 -7.33 8.18
CA GLY A 38 15.49 -6.26 8.90
C GLY A 38 15.50 -4.88 8.22
N ILE A 39 15.98 -4.79 6.97
CA ILE A 39 15.92 -3.56 6.18
C ILE A 39 14.47 -3.27 5.77
N ASN A 40 13.78 -4.24 5.18
CA ASN A 40 12.38 -4.10 4.77
C ASN A 40 11.44 -4.44 5.91
N SER A 41 10.32 -3.73 5.96
CA SER A 41 9.29 -3.89 7.00
C SER A 41 7.86 -3.91 6.44
N ALA A 42 7.71 -3.83 5.12
CA ALA A 42 6.41 -3.77 4.45
C ALA A 42 6.46 -4.37 3.03
N ILE A 43 5.28 -4.65 2.50
CA ILE A 43 5.05 -4.84 1.06
C ILE A 43 4.48 -3.54 0.49
N ALA A 44 5.05 -3.07 -0.62
CA ALA A 44 4.49 -2.00 -1.43
C ALA A 44 3.86 -2.57 -2.70
N ILE A 45 2.69 -2.05 -3.04
CA ILE A 45 2.01 -2.29 -4.32
C ILE A 45 1.83 -0.95 -5.00
N ARG A 46 2.27 -0.83 -6.26
CA ARG A 46 1.97 0.34 -7.07
C ARG A 46 0.84 0.06 -8.03
N ILE A 47 -0.23 0.84 -7.90
CA ILE A 47 -1.39 0.82 -8.81
C ILE A 47 -1.28 2.06 -9.69
N LEU A 48 -1.21 1.89 -11.01
CA LEU A 48 -1.15 3.00 -11.96
C LEU A 48 -2.54 3.55 -12.31
N PHE A 49 -3.54 2.68 -12.28
CA PHE A 49 -4.90 3.00 -12.68
C PHE A 49 -5.88 2.04 -12.01
N ASN A 50 -7.02 2.57 -11.56
CA ASN A 50 -8.14 1.81 -11.02
C ASN A 50 -9.42 2.62 -11.20
N ASP A 51 -10.31 2.25 -12.13
CA ASP A 51 -11.54 3.00 -12.41
C ASP A 51 -12.67 2.77 -11.40
N MET A 52 -12.60 1.69 -10.60
CA MET A 52 -13.60 1.30 -9.61
C MET A 52 -12.99 0.45 -8.48
N PRO A 53 -13.64 0.32 -7.30
CA PRO A 53 -13.06 -0.36 -6.16
C PRO A 53 -12.97 -1.90 -6.32
N GLY A 54 -11.89 -2.39 -6.92
CA GLY A 54 -11.55 -3.82 -6.99
C GLY A 54 -10.93 -4.39 -5.70
N LYS A 55 -10.76 -5.72 -5.62
CA LYS A 55 -10.09 -6.37 -4.47
C LYS A 55 -8.78 -7.01 -4.89
N ILE A 56 -7.72 -6.68 -4.15
CA ILE A 56 -6.40 -7.33 -4.29
C ILE A 56 -6.15 -8.11 -3.00
N THR A 57 -6.04 -9.43 -3.11
CA THR A 57 -5.67 -10.30 -1.99
C THR A 57 -4.26 -10.80 -2.17
N LEU A 58 -3.39 -10.44 -1.23
CA LEU A 58 -2.05 -11.00 -1.11
C LEU A 58 -2.05 -12.14 -0.10
N ASN A 59 -1.51 -13.28 -0.50
CA ASN A 59 -1.29 -14.42 0.36
C ASN A 59 0.22 -14.66 0.50
N PHE A 60 0.69 -14.87 1.73
CA PHE A 60 2.06 -15.29 2.00
C PHE A 60 2.06 -16.38 3.06
N GLY A 61 3.09 -17.23 3.02
CA GLY A 61 3.34 -18.21 4.07
C GLY A 61 4.81 -18.57 4.24
N ASP A 62 5.14 -19.02 5.45
CA ASP A 62 6.50 -19.33 5.92
C ASP A 62 6.75 -20.85 6.06
N GLY A 63 5.78 -21.67 5.64
CA GLY A 63 5.78 -23.13 5.78
C GLY A 63 5.12 -23.64 7.07
N THR A 64 4.85 -22.76 8.03
CA THR A 64 4.10 -23.07 9.26
C THR A 64 2.74 -22.39 9.26
N VAL A 65 2.72 -21.10 8.91
CA VAL A 65 1.52 -20.26 8.83
C VAL A 65 1.39 -19.73 7.41
N ASN A 66 0.16 -19.66 6.92
CA ASN A 66 -0.20 -18.87 5.76
C ASN A 66 -1.32 -17.90 6.14
N ASN A 67 -1.29 -16.70 5.57
CA ASN A 67 -2.31 -15.70 5.86
C ASN A 67 -2.55 -14.79 4.66
N ASN A 68 -3.77 -14.26 4.60
CA ASN A 68 -4.22 -13.38 3.54
C ASN A 68 -4.32 -11.96 4.08
N TYR A 69 -3.94 -11.00 3.25
CA TYR A 69 -4.29 -9.60 3.40
C TYR A 69 -5.07 -9.17 2.17
N THR A 70 -6.32 -8.75 2.38
CA THR A 70 -7.16 -8.23 1.30
C THR A 70 -7.20 -6.72 1.40
N LEU A 71 -6.67 -6.07 0.38
CA LEU A 71 -6.81 -4.67 0.10
C LEU A 71 -8.06 -4.46 -0.76
N THR A 72 -8.96 -3.57 -0.34
CA THR A 72 -9.90 -2.96 -1.28
C THR A 72 -9.15 -1.85 -1.98
N ALA A 73 -8.92 -2.02 -3.29
CA ALA A 73 -8.33 -0.98 -4.10
C ALA A 73 -9.25 0.26 -3.99
N PRO A 74 -8.71 1.40 -3.55
CA PRO A 74 -9.50 2.63 -3.47
C PRO A 74 -10.05 3.03 -4.86
N ASP A 75 -11.29 3.50 -4.88
CA ASP A 75 -11.92 4.08 -6.07
C ASP A 75 -11.18 5.36 -6.46
N TYR A 76 -10.52 5.35 -7.61
CA TYR A 76 -9.71 6.46 -8.08
C TYR A 76 -9.93 6.74 -9.57
N SER A 77 -10.85 7.64 -9.87
CA SER A 77 -10.91 8.33 -11.16
C SER A 77 -9.67 9.23 -11.46
N ASN A 78 -8.55 9.05 -10.76
CA ASN A 78 -7.38 9.91 -10.78
C ASN A 78 -6.23 9.22 -11.54
N PRO A 79 -5.67 9.82 -12.61
CA PRO A 79 -4.68 9.16 -13.48
C PRO A 79 -3.27 9.04 -12.89
N PHE A 80 -3.08 9.25 -11.59
CA PHE A 80 -1.75 9.20 -10.98
C PHE A 80 -1.47 7.85 -10.31
N PRO A 81 -0.25 7.31 -10.46
CA PRO A 81 0.19 6.14 -9.73
C PRO A 81 0.12 6.33 -8.22
N ILE A 82 -0.28 5.27 -7.51
CA ILE A 82 -0.40 5.26 -6.05
C ILE A 82 0.37 4.08 -5.49
N ASP A 83 1.18 4.37 -4.47
CA ASP A 83 1.90 3.37 -3.68
C ASP A 83 1.10 3.04 -2.42
N ILE A 84 0.70 1.78 -2.30
CA ILE A 84 0.03 1.24 -1.13
C ILE A 84 1.05 0.43 -0.35
N ILE A 85 1.33 0.88 0.88
CA ILE A 85 2.31 0.27 1.77
C ILE A 85 1.55 -0.51 2.84
N ILE A 86 1.80 -1.81 2.91
CA ILE A 86 1.19 -2.73 3.87
C ILE A 86 2.30 -3.27 4.77
N PRO A 87 2.32 -2.92 6.07
CA PRO A 87 3.37 -3.38 6.97
C PRO A 87 3.29 -4.90 7.17
N PHE A 88 4.42 -5.58 7.36
CA PHE A 88 4.44 -7.03 7.62
C PHE A 88 3.58 -7.43 8.81
N SER A 89 3.43 -6.55 9.80
CA SER A 89 2.54 -6.75 10.96
C SER A 89 1.06 -6.89 10.60
N ALA A 90 0.65 -6.55 9.37
CA ALA A 90 -0.72 -6.75 8.90
C ALA A 90 -1.07 -8.24 8.69
N TRP A 91 -0.07 -9.11 8.48
CA TRP A 91 -0.26 -10.55 8.39
C TRP A 91 0.01 -11.20 9.74
N THR A 92 -1.06 -11.63 10.42
CA THR A 92 -0.91 -12.26 11.74
C THR A 92 -0.21 -13.61 11.61
N GLY A 93 0.89 -13.76 12.35
CA GLY A 93 1.59 -15.04 12.53
C GLY A 93 2.53 -15.48 11.41
N VAL A 94 2.64 -14.71 10.31
CA VAL A 94 3.57 -15.02 9.21
C VAL A 94 4.95 -14.45 9.52
N ASP A 95 5.99 -15.29 9.44
CA ASP A 95 7.39 -14.87 9.55
C ASP A 95 7.98 -14.48 8.19
N PHE A 96 8.09 -13.17 7.95
CA PHE A 96 8.65 -12.62 6.71
C PHE A 96 10.17 -12.81 6.55
N THR A 97 10.88 -13.33 7.56
CA THR A 97 12.28 -13.73 7.42
C THR A 97 12.43 -15.09 6.73
N GLN A 98 11.32 -15.85 6.59
CA GLN A 98 11.32 -17.23 6.12
C GLN A 98 10.19 -17.52 5.12
N ILE A 99 9.86 -16.59 4.23
CA ILE A 99 8.81 -16.80 3.22
C ILE A 99 9.17 -17.98 2.32
N ARG A 100 8.19 -18.85 2.07
CA ARG A 100 8.34 -20.02 1.18
C ARG A 100 7.39 -20.01 0.00
N GLY A 101 6.38 -19.18 0.03
CA GLY A 101 5.43 -19.08 -1.07
C GLY A 101 4.48 -17.92 -0.86
N GLY A 102 3.91 -17.46 -1.96
CA GLY A 102 2.87 -16.47 -1.91
C GLY A 102 2.13 -16.36 -3.23
N GLY A 103 1.14 -15.50 -3.24
CA GLY A 103 0.37 -15.22 -4.42
C GLY A 103 -0.43 -13.94 -4.30
N MET A 104 -0.95 -13.52 -5.43
CA MET A 104 -1.86 -12.39 -5.54
C MET A 104 -3.09 -12.84 -6.30
N LEU A 105 -4.26 -12.54 -5.75
CA LEU A 105 -5.55 -12.68 -6.42
C LEU A 105 -6.12 -11.27 -6.61
N VAL A 106 -6.35 -10.90 -7.86
CA VAL A 106 -7.11 -9.70 -8.21
C VAL A 106 -8.51 -10.16 -8.58
N ASP A 107 -9.51 -9.66 -7.86
CA ASP A 107 -10.94 -9.93 -8.07
C ASP A 107 -11.61 -8.62 -8.46
N LEU A 108 -12.02 -8.53 -9.73
CA LEU A 108 -12.60 -7.34 -10.33
C LEU A 108 -14.06 -7.59 -10.71
N LEU A 109 -14.92 -6.62 -10.43
CA LEU A 109 -16.29 -6.62 -10.90
C LEU A 109 -16.35 -6.31 -12.40
N GLN A 110 -17.57 -6.35 -12.97
CA GLN A 110 -17.74 -6.04 -14.40
C GLN A 110 -17.34 -4.60 -14.69
N SER A 111 -16.61 -4.42 -15.80
CA SER A 111 -16.15 -3.13 -16.30
C SER A 111 -15.19 -2.39 -15.35
N GLU A 112 -14.42 -3.13 -14.55
CA GLU A 112 -13.31 -2.58 -13.77
C GLU A 112 -11.97 -2.89 -14.46
N ASP A 113 -11.13 -1.87 -14.58
CA ASP A 113 -9.79 -1.93 -15.13
C ASP A 113 -8.77 -1.60 -14.04
N LEU A 114 -7.83 -2.53 -13.79
CA LEU A 114 -6.74 -2.37 -12.83
C LEU A 114 -5.38 -2.55 -13.51
N LEU A 115 -4.47 -1.60 -13.33
CA LEU A 115 -3.09 -1.71 -13.76
C LEU A 115 -2.14 -1.69 -12.56
N ILE A 116 -1.44 -2.80 -12.34
CA ILE A 116 -0.40 -2.95 -11.32
C ILE A 116 0.99 -2.83 -11.97
N ASP A 117 1.85 -1.98 -11.42
CA ASP A 117 3.23 -1.83 -11.86
C ASP A 117 4.15 -2.83 -11.15
N PHE A 118 4.18 -2.78 -9.81
CA PHE A 118 5.02 -3.69 -9.02
C PHE A 118 4.38 -4.11 -7.71
N VAL A 119 4.91 -5.22 -7.18
CA VAL A 119 4.75 -5.69 -5.80
C VAL A 119 6.15 -5.98 -5.27
N ALA A 120 6.57 -5.33 -4.18
CA ALA A 120 7.93 -5.45 -3.65
C ALA A 120 7.99 -5.32 -2.14
N ALA A 121 8.95 -6.01 -1.50
CA ALA A 121 9.32 -5.73 -0.12
C ALA A 121 10.08 -4.39 -0.07
N VAL A 122 9.72 -3.53 0.87
CA VAL A 122 10.27 -2.18 1.01
C VAL A 122 10.53 -1.81 2.47
N ASN A 123 11.39 -0.83 2.66
CA ASN A 123 11.48 -0.06 3.90
C ASN A 123 10.73 1.27 3.72
N PRO A 124 9.51 1.42 4.26
CA PRO A 124 8.80 2.68 4.18
C PRO A 124 9.64 3.77 4.81
N VAL A 125 9.97 4.80 4.05
CA VAL A 125 10.69 5.96 4.59
C VAL A 125 9.74 6.65 5.56
N PRO A 126 10.08 6.80 6.84
CA PRO A 126 9.28 7.57 7.77
C PRO A 126 9.04 8.96 7.18
N GLU A 127 7.80 9.45 7.27
CA GLU A 127 7.49 10.80 6.78
C GLU A 127 8.54 11.78 7.32
N PRO A 128 9.13 12.63 6.47
CA PRO A 128 10.14 13.55 6.91
C PRO A 128 9.60 14.35 8.10
N GLY A 129 10.30 14.31 9.24
CA GLY A 129 9.95 15.11 10.42
C GLY A 129 9.89 16.62 10.12
N THR A 130 10.36 17.04 8.95
CA THR A 130 10.17 18.37 8.38
C THR A 130 8.71 18.74 8.18
N LEU A 131 7.78 17.81 7.90
CA LEU A 131 6.34 18.13 7.81
C LEU A 131 5.78 18.50 9.18
N ALA A 132 6.14 17.73 10.21
CA ALA A 132 5.81 18.06 11.58
C ALA A 132 6.45 19.41 11.99
N LEU A 133 7.72 19.61 11.67
CA LEU A 133 8.45 20.85 11.95
C LEU A 133 7.84 22.06 11.23
N LEU A 134 7.42 21.88 9.97
CA LEU A 134 6.75 22.88 9.15
C LEU A 134 5.38 23.24 9.76
N GLY A 135 4.60 22.23 10.14
CA GLY A 135 3.31 22.42 10.80
C GLY A 135 3.43 23.18 12.12
N VAL A 136 4.38 22.78 12.98
CA VAL A 136 4.68 23.47 14.22
C VAL A 136 5.19 24.90 13.97
N GLY A 137 6.07 25.08 12.98
CA GLY A 137 6.59 26.38 12.58
C GLY A 137 5.48 27.35 12.16
N MET A 138 4.54 26.90 11.32
CA MET A 138 3.38 27.68 10.91
C MET A 138 2.47 28.05 12.10
N LEU A 139 2.25 27.13 13.02
CA LEU A 139 1.52 27.37 14.26
C LEU A 139 2.17 28.46 15.12
N CYS A 140 3.49 28.39 15.31
CA CYS A 140 4.25 29.40 16.05
C CYS A 140 4.15 30.79 15.40
N LEU A 141 4.27 30.87 14.07
CA LEU A 141 4.12 32.11 13.30
C LEU A 141 2.72 32.71 13.43
N ALA A 142 1.67 31.88 13.36
CA ALA A 142 0.28 32.32 13.51
C ALA A 142 0.02 32.92 14.91
N VAL A 143 0.51 32.24 15.96
CA VAL A 143 0.39 32.73 17.35
C VAL A 143 1.14 34.05 17.53
N TYR A 144 2.36 34.14 16.99
CA TYR A 144 3.17 35.37 17.07
C TYR A 144 2.50 36.54 16.34
N GLY A 145 1.96 36.30 15.13
CA GLY A 145 1.23 37.31 14.36
C GLY A 145 0.01 37.85 15.10
N LYS A 146 -0.79 36.97 15.71
CA LYS A 146 -1.98 37.37 16.50
C LYS A 146 -1.62 38.25 17.69
N ARG A 147 -0.54 37.92 18.42
CA ARG A 147 -0.08 38.74 19.55
C ARG A 147 0.31 40.15 19.12
N ARG A 148 0.94 40.29 17.95
CA ARG A 148 1.36 41.59 17.43
C ARG A 148 0.17 42.48 17.05
N ILE A 149 -0.87 41.91 16.43
CA ILE A 149 -2.07 42.65 16.04
C ILE A 149 -2.81 43.16 17.28
N ASN A 150 -3.04 42.31 18.28
CA ASN A 150 -3.70 42.71 19.53
C ASN A 150 -2.93 43.82 20.27
N ASN A 151 -1.60 43.81 20.22
CA ASN A 151 -0.78 44.85 20.82
C ASN A 151 -0.84 46.18 20.04
N ALA A 152 -1.03 46.14 18.72
CA ALA A 152 -1.19 47.35 17.90
C ALA A 152 -2.56 48.00 18.11
N GLU A 153 -3.64 47.21 18.25
CA GLU A 153 -4.98 47.74 18.56
C GLU A 153 -5.03 48.44 19.92
N ASN A 154 -4.39 47.85 20.95
CA ASN A 154 -4.34 48.45 22.29
C ASN A 154 -3.54 49.76 22.35
N GLN A 155 -2.62 50.02 21.42
CA GLN A 155 -1.88 51.28 21.37
C GLN A 155 -2.58 52.37 20.55
N GLY A 156 -3.59 52.03 19.75
CA GLY A 156 -4.40 52.98 18.98
C GLY A 156 -5.59 53.59 19.71
N MET A 157 -5.95 53.10 20.91
CA MET A 157 -7.08 53.60 21.72
C MET A 157 -6.72 54.67 22.77
N CYS A 158 -5.46 55.11 22.83
CA CYS A 158 -4.98 56.12 23.80
C CYS A 158 -4.79 57.54 23.23
N THR A 159 -5.44 57.90 22.12
CA THR A 159 -5.42 59.28 21.57
C THR A 159 -6.79 59.91 21.56
#